data_AF-A0A067NY58-F1
#
_entry.id   AF-A0A067NY58-F1
#
_cell.length_a   1.000
_cell.length_b   1.000
_cell.length_c   1.000
_cell.angle_alpha   90.00
_cell.angle_beta   90.00
_cell.angle_gamma   90.00
#
_symmetry.space_group_name_H-M   'P 1'
#
loop_
_entity.id
_entity.type
_entity.pdbx_description
1 polymer ?
#
loop_
_entity_poly.entity_id
_entity_poly.type
_entity_poly.pdbx_seq_one_letter_code
_entity_poly.pdbx_strand_id
1 'polypeptide(L)'
;MSQQVAVRSPLSAVFLLHIALEIPVAIQGVYSPESLPFLQLNNTSIVFLKLYASLILGSCIAAFLCFSLPEFLPGKRALAIGLCVYHSICSTVLYQSPRFIPHTFGAIFEQYKVTPEIVWGTLHGIVGLLMVVWWQGTVHLAAMARKMQ
;
A
#
# COMPACT_ATOMS: atom_id res chain seq x y z
N MET A 1 -2.36 -39.37 3.61
CA MET A 1 -2.30 -37.89 3.58
C MET A 1 -1.11 -37.52 2.71
N SER A 2 -1.33 -36.96 1.53
CA SER A 2 -0.22 -36.57 0.65
C SER A 2 0.50 -35.39 1.29
N GLN A 3 1.74 -35.61 1.72
CA GLN A 3 2.62 -34.55 2.17
C GLN A 3 2.79 -33.56 1.00
N GLN A 4 2.11 -32.41 1.08
CA GLN A 4 2.27 -31.35 0.09
C GLN A 4 3.72 -30.86 0.20
N VAL A 5 4.56 -31.27 -0.75
CA VAL A 5 5.92 -30.76 -0.86
C VAL A 5 5.80 -29.26 -1.11
N ALA A 6 6.29 -28.45 -0.18
CA ALA A 6 6.39 -27.01 -0.33
C ALA A 6 7.43 -26.70 -1.41
N VAL A 7 7.00 -26.66 -2.68
CA VAL A 7 7.86 -26.30 -3.80
C VAL A 7 8.30 -24.85 -3.64
N ARG A 8 9.61 -24.63 -3.51
CA ARG A 8 10.26 -23.32 -3.46
C ARG A 8 11.33 -23.29 -4.54
N SER A 9 11.42 -22.17 -5.27
CA SER A 9 12.42 -21.97 -6.32
C SER A 9 13.42 -20.89 -5.93
N PRO A 10 14.72 -21.06 -6.20
CA PRO A 10 15.69 -19.96 -6.12
C PRO A 10 15.30 -18.76 -7.00
N LEU A 11 14.49 -18.97 -8.05
CA LEU A 11 13.97 -17.91 -8.91
C LEU A 11 13.07 -16.92 -8.15
N SER A 12 12.53 -17.30 -6.99
CA SER A 12 11.82 -16.37 -6.09
C SER A 12 12.71 -15.23 -5.57
N ALA A 13 14.03 -15.28 -5.76
CA ALA A 13 14.93 -14.14 -5.53
C ALA A 13 14.51 -12.87 -6.31
N VAL A 14 13.72 -12.97 -7.39
CA VAL A 14 13.16 -11.81 -8.10
C VAL A 14 12.34 -10.89 -7.18
N PHE A 15 11.68 -11.44 -6.15
CA PHE A 15 10.95 -10.64 -5.16
C PHE A 15 11.92 -9.81 -4.30
N LEU A 16 13.09 -10.35 -3.97
CA LEU A 16 14.13 -9.62 -3.25
C LEU A 16 14.79 -8.56 -4.12
N LEU A 17 14.99 -8.86 -5.41
CA LEU A 17 15.48 -7.89 -6.38
C LEU A 17 14.52 -6.70 -6.52
N HIS A 18 13.21 -6.96 -6.62
CA HIS A 18 12.18 -5.91 -6.61
C HIS A 18 12.35 -5.00 -5.39
N ILE A 19 12.45 -5.57 -4.18
CA ILE A 19 12.65 -4.79 -2.95
C ILE A 19 13.95 -3.97 -3.03
N ALA A 20 15.06 -4.57 -3.47
CA ALA A 20 16.35 -3.91 -3.51
C ALA A 20 16.37 -2.68 -4.43
N LEU A 21 15.68 -2.74 -5.58
CA LEU A 21 15.60 -1.63 -6.52
C LEU A 21 14.65 -0.53 -6.03
N GLU A 22 13.59 -0.91 -5.35
CA GLU A 22 12.45 -0.03 -5.09
C GLU A 22 12.47 0.61 -3.70
N ILE A 23 13.06 -0.05 -2.68
CA ILE A 23 13.03 0.44 -1.30
C ILE A 23 13.69 1.82 -1.09
N PRO A 24 14.80 2.20 -1.78
CA PRO A 24 15.39 3.52 -1.61
C PRO A 24 14.42 4.63 -2.04
N VAL A 25 13.77 4.45 -3.20
CA VAL A 25 12.78 5.40 -3.74
C VAL A 25 11.53 5.43 -2.86
N ALA A 26 11.08 4.27 -2.38
CA ALA A 26 9.92 4.18 -1.50
C ALA A 26 10.13 4.95 -0.18
N ILE A 27 11.26 4.73 0.50
CA ILE A 27 11.58 5.41 1.77
C ILE A 27 11.76 6.90 1.52
N GLN A 28 12.63 7.28 0.57
CA GLN A 28 12.92 8.69 0.35
C GLN A 28 11.67 9.45 -0.15
N GLY A 29 10.89 8.86 -1.05
CA GLY A 29 9.66 9.46 -1.56
C GLY A 29 8.57 9.64 -0.51
N VAL A 30 8.46 8.75 0.47
CA VAL A 30 7.49 8.90 1.58
C VAL A 30 7.92 9.98 2.57
N TYR A 31 9.19 9.96 3.00
CA TYR A 31 9.65 10.81 4.11
C TYR A 31 10.20 12.17 3.67
N SER A 32 10.91 12.23 2.54
CA SER A 32 11.59 13.45 2.06
C SER A 32 11.57 13.54 0.53
N PRO A 33 10.38 13.63 -0.11
CA PRO A 33 10.28 13.62 -1.57
C PRO A 33 11.00 14.80 -2.24
N GLU A 34 11.10 15.95 -1.58
CA GLU A 34 11.77 17.15 -2.09
C GLU A 34 13.28 16.99 -2.20
N SER A 35 13.87 16.03 -1.47
CA SER A 35 15.30 15.72 -1.55
C SER A 35 15.67 14.86 -2.77
N LEU A 36 14.69 14.36 -3.52
CA LEU A 36 14.95 13.60 -4.73
C LEU A 36 15.41 14.56 -5.84
N PRO A 37 16.49 14.25 -6.58
CA PRO A 37 17.04 15.12 -7.61
C PRO A 37 16.25 15.05 -8.92
N PHE A 38 14.92 15.15 -8.84
CA PHE A 38 14.02 15.14 -10.00
C PHE A 38 13.71 16.56 -10.46
N LEU A 39 13.54 16.71 -11.78
CA LEU A 39 13.14 17.98 -12.37
C LEU A 39 11.65 18.24 -12.10
N GLN A 40 11.27 19.51 -11.93
CA GLN A 40 9.87 19.98 -11.85
C GLN A 40 9.05 19.42 -10.66
N LEU A 41 9.67 19.36 -9.47
CA LEU A 41 8.98 19.07 -8.21
C LEU A 41 8.13 20.27 -7.73
N ASN A 42 6.88 20.35 -8.21
CA ASN A 42 5.84 21.22 -7.65
C ASN A 42 4.94 20.45 -6.66
N ASN A 43 4.00 21.13 -6.00
CA ASN A 43 3.09 20.52 -5.01
C ASN A 43 2.37 19.27 -5.56
N THR A 44 1.82 19.37 -6.77
CA THR A 44 1.13 18.26 -7.43
C THR A 44 2.08 17.09 -7.66
N SER A 45 3.27 17.35 -8.23
CA SER A 45 4.30 16.34 -8.45
C SER A 45 4.71 15.66 -7.14
N ILE A 46 4.88 16.42 -6.05
CA ILE A 46 5.26 15.91 -4.72
C ILE A 46 4.16 15.01 -4.14
N VAL A 47 2.88 15.41 -4.27
CA VAL A 47 1.76 14.57 -3.82
C VAL A 47 1.74 13.26 -4.58
N PHE A 48 1.80 13.30 -5.92
CA PHE A 48 1.82 12.07 -6.72
C PHE A 48 3.04 11.20 -6.45
N LEU A 49 4.21 11.81 -6.23
CA LEU A 49 5.43 11.09 -5.85
C LEU A 49 5.26 10.38 -4.51
N LYS A 50 4.64 11.03 -3.50
CA LYS A 50 4.32 10.39 -2.23
C LYS A 50 3.32 9.24 -2.39
N LEU A 51 2.27 9.41 -3.21
CA LEU A 51 1.29 8.35 -3.49
C LEU A 51 1.95 7.15 -4.20
N TYR A 52 2.84 7.43 -5.17
CA TYR A 52 3.62 6.41 -5.88
C TYR A 52 4.59 5.69 -4.94
N ALA A 53 5.36 6.42 -4.14
CA ALA A 53 6.27 5.86 -3.15
C ALA A 53 5.52 5.00 -2.10
N SER A 54 4.30 5.39 -1.73
CA SER A 54 3.43 4.60 -0.86
C SER A 54 3.02 3.27 -1.49
N LEU A 55 2.70 3.28 -2.80
CA LEU A 55 2.35 2.08 -3.55
C LEU A 55 3.55 1.15 -3.64
N ILE A 56 4.72 1.70 -3.97
CA ILE A 56 5.98 0.97 -4.02
C ILE A 56 6.26 0.33 -2.65
N LEU A 57 6.17 1.09 -1.56
CA LEU A 57 6.40 0.58 -0.21
C LEU A 57 5.47 -0.61 0.12
N GLY A 58 4.18 -0.47 -0.18
CA GLY A 58 3.20 -1.55 -0.04
C GLY A 58 3.56 -2.78 -0.88
N SER A 59 4.03 -2.58 -2.12
CA SER A 59 4.49 -3.65 -3.01
C SER A 59 5.74 -4.35 -2.49
N CYS A 60 6.69 -3.62 -1.90
CA CYS A 60 7.90 -4.18 -1.28
C CYS A 60 7.55 -5.04 -0.07
N ILE A 61 6.61 -4.60 0.77
CA ILE A 61 6.12 -5.38 1.90
C ILE A 61 5.42 -6.66 1.41
N ALA A 62 4.56 -6.55 0.40
CA ALA A 62 3.90 -7.71 -0.19
C ALA A 62 4.92 -8.70 -0.80
N ALA A 63 5.91 -8.19 -1.53
CA ALA A 63 6.98 -9.00 -2.12
C ALA A 63 7.80 -9.72 -1.06
N PHE A 64 8.15 -9.03 0.03
CA PHE A 64 8.89 -9.61 1.16
C PHE A 64 8.13 -10.76 1.80
N LEU A 65 6.83 -10.57 2.02
CA LEU A 65 5.97 -11.61 2.61
C LEU A 65 5.77 -12.78 1.64
N CYS A 66 5.58 -12.51 0.34
CA CYS A 66 5.42 -13.53 -0.70
C CYS A 66 6.69 -14.36 -0.94
N PHE A 67 7.89 -13.78 -0.81
CA PHE A 67 9.16 -14.49 -0.98
C PHE A 67 9.27 -15.74 -0.10
N SER A 68 8.68 -15.72 1.10
CA SER A 68 8.70 -16.85 2.03
C SER A 68 7.71 -17.97 1.70
N LEU A 69 6.77 -17.72 0.77
CA LEU A 69 5.69 -18.63 0.45
C LEU A 69 6.13 -19.65 -0.62
N PRO A 70 5.56 -20.87 -0.62
CA PRO A 70 5.68 -21.80 -1.76
C PRO A 70 5.12 -21.17 -3.04
N GLU A 71 5.66 -21.57 -4.21
CA GLU A 71 5.38 -20.95 -5.51
C GLU A 71 3.89 -20.87 -5.89
N PHE A 72 3.09 -21.85 -5.43
CA PHE A 72 1.67 -21.94 -5.75
C PHE A 72 0.75 -21.60 -4.57
N LEU A 73 1.30 -21.04 -3.48
CA LEU A 73 0.49 -20.61 -2.34
C LEU A 73 -0.11 -19.22 -2.62
N PRO A 74 -1.42 -19.00 -2.39
CA PRO A 74 -2.02 -17.69 -2.61
C PRO A 74 -1.44 -16.63 -1.66
N GLY A 75 -0.79 -15.60 -2.22
CA GLY A 75 -0.25 -14.43 -1.50
C GLY A 75 -1.29 -13.43 -0.98
N LYS A 76 -2.57 -13.83 -0.84
CA LYS A 76 -3.68 -12.91 -0.55
C LYS A 76 -3.47 -12.10 0.74
N ARG A 77 -2.94 -12.73 1.80
CA ARG A 77 -2.65 -12.03 3.07
C ARG A 77 -1.47 -11.06 2.95
N ALA A 78 -0.45 -11.42 2.18
CA ALA A 78 0.68 -10.53 1.90
C ALA A 78 0.22 -9.27 1.14
N LEU A 79 -0.58 -9.47 0.09
CA LEU A 79 -1.17 -8.37 -0.66
C LEU A 79 -2.09 -7.50 0.21
N ALA A 80 -2.92 -8.09 1.06
CA ALA A 80 -3.79 -7.33 1.96
C ALA A 80 -3.01 -6.43 2.92
N ILE A 81 -1.87 -6.90 3.46
CA ILE A 81 -0.99 -6.07 4.29
C ILE A 81 -0.39 -4.92 3.47
N GLY A 82 0.14 -5.21 2.28
CA GLY A 82 0.67 -4.18 1.38
C GLY A 82 -0.36 -3.11 1.03
N LEU A 83 -1.59 -3.51 0.69
CA LEU A 83 -2.71 -2.61 0.42
C LEU A 83 -3.13 -1.81 1.66
N CYS A 84 -3.15 -2.43 2.85
CA CYS A 84 -3.46 -1.74 4.09
C CYS A 84 -2.48 -0.61 4.38
N VAL A 85 -1.17 -0.88 4.22
CA VAL A 85 -0.12 0.14 4.36
C VAL A 85 -0.28 1.24 3.31
N TYR A 86 -0.41 0.86 2.03
CA TYR A 86 -0.63 1.80 0.93
C TYR A 86 -1.80 2.75 1.20
N HIS A 87 -2.99 2.22 1.48
CA HIS A 87 -4.20 3.01 1.69
C HIS A 87 -4.11 3.90 2.94
N SER A 88 -3.44 3.43 3.99
CA SER A 88 -3.23 4.22 5.21
C SER A 88 -2.30 5.42 4.96
N ILE A 89 -1.20 5.21 4.23
CA ILE A 89 -0.27 6.30 3.89
C ILE A 89 -0.93 7.25 2.89
N CYS A 90 -1.61 6.76 1.84
CA CYS A 90 -2.32 7.61 0.88
C CYS A 90 -3.35 8.52 1.55
N SER A 91 -4.13 7.98 2.49
CA SER A 91 -5.05 8.78 3.30
C SER A 91 -4.31 9.93 3.97
N THR A 92 -3.21 9.62 4.68
CA THR A 92 -2.39 10.61 5.39
C THR A 92 -1.81 11.66 4.44
N VAL A 93 -1.25 11.25 3.31
CA VAL A 93 -0.69 12.14 2.29
C VAL A 93 -1.74 13.10 1.77
N LEU A 94 -2.95 12.62 1.46
CA LEU A 94 -4.03 13.45 0.93
C LEU A 94 -4.55 14.43 1.97
N TYR A 95 -4.73 13.99 3.23
CA TYR A 95 -5.13 14.88 4.34
C TYR A 95 -4.10 15.98 4.63
N GLN A 96 -2.82 15.69 4.44
CA GLN A 96 -1.72 16.62 4.73
C GLN A 96 -1.29 17.43 3.51
N SER A 97 -1.79 17.11 2.33
CA SER A 97 -1.41 17.79 1.09
C SER A 97 -1.93 19.23 1.06
N PRO A 98 -1.16 20.19 0.52
CA PRO A 98 -1.73 21.46 0.12
C PRO A 98 -2.74 21.22 -1.00
N ARG A 99 -3.61 22.21 -1.23
CA ARG A 99 -4.56 22.21 -2.35
C ARG A 99 -3.83 21.92 -3.67
N PHE A 100 -4.24 20.86 -4.37
CA PHE A 100 -3.64 20.47 -5.66
C PHE A 100 -4.68 20.09 -6.72
N ILE A 101 -5.95 19.93 -6.33
CA ILE A 101 -7.07 19.70 -7.24
C ILE A 101 -7.83 21.03 -7.43
N PRO A 102 -7.85 21.63 -8.64
CA PRO A 102 -8.50 22.91 -8.88
C PRO A 102 -10.04 22.77 -9.05
N HIS A 103 -10.68 21.95 -8.23
CA HIS A 103 -12.13 21.72 -8.25
C HIS A 103 -12.77 21.79 -6.88
N THR A 104 -13.93 22.42 -6.81
CA THR A 104 -14.72 22.55 -5.59
C THR A 104 -16.05 21.79 -5.73
N PHE A 105 -16.57 21.25 -4.63
CA PHE A 105 -17.94 20.74 -4.56
C PHE A 105 -18.97 21.86 -4.30
N GLY A 106 -18.52 23.10 -4.15
CA GLY A 106 -19.35 24.27 -3.87
C GLY A 106 -18.92 24.99 -2.59
N ALA A 107 -19.26 26.27 -2.48
CA ALA A 107 -18.80 27.13 -1.39
C ALA A 107 -19.16 26.60 0.01
N ILE A 108 -20.33 25.99 0.17
CA ILE A 108 -20.78 25.40 1.44
C ILE A 108 -19.85 24.24 1.85
N PHE A 109 -19.49 23.36 0.92
CA PHE A 109 -18.62 22.21 1.23
C PHE A 109 -17.20 22.66 1.60
N GLU A 110 -16.66 23.68 0.91
CA GLU A 110 -15.36 24.28 1.25
C GLU A 110 -15.35 24.85 2.68
N GLN A 111 -16.44 25.48 3.13
CA GLN A 111 -16.55 26.01 4.50
C GLN A 111 -16.40 24.91 5.56
N TYR A 112 -16.87 23.69 5.26
CA TYR A 112 -16.71 22.52 6.13
C TYR A 112 -15.45 21.69 5.83
N LYS A 113 -14.53 22.21 5.00
CA LYS A 113 -13.30 21.53 4.55
C LYS A 113 -13.56 20.20 3.82
N VAL A 114 -14.73 20.07 3.20
CA VAL A 114 -15.06 18.93 2.34
C VAL A 114 -14.53 19.24 0.94
N THR A 115 -13.24 19.00 0.75
CA THR A 115 -12.58 19.16 -0.56
C THR A 115 -12.40 17.80 -1.26
N PRO A 116 -12.19 17.76 -2.59
CA PRO A 116 -11.85 16.52 -3.29
C PRO A 116 -10.68 15.75 -2.69
N GLU A 117 -9.61 16.43 -2.24
CA GLU A 117 -8.46 15.79 -1.60
C GLU A 117 -8.86 15.10 -0.30
N ILE A 118 -9.66 15.77 0.53
CA ILE A 118 -10.13 15.24 1.82
C ILE A 118 -11.09 14.07 1.61
N VAL A 119 -12.02 14.18 0.65
CA VAL A 119 -12.92 13.06 0.30
C VAL A 119 -12.11 11.88 -0.22
N TRP A 120 -11.14 12.12 -1.11
CA TRP A 120 -10.29 11.07 -1.64
C TRP A 120 -9.44 10.41 -0.53
N GLY A 121 -8.85 11.21 0.37
CA GLY A 121 -8.14 10.72 1.55
C GLY A 121 -9.03 9.88 2.46
N THR A 122 -10.24 10.35 2.73
CA THR A 122 -11.25 9.63 3.52
C THR A 122 -11.55 8.25 2.92
N LEU A 123 -11.79 8.19 1.61
CA LEU A 123 -12.08 6.95 0.90
C LEU A 123 -10.92 5.96 0.98
N HIS A 124 -9.67 6.42 0.81
CA HIS A 124 -8.49 5.57 1.03
C HIS A 124 -8.43 5.07 2.48
N GLY A 125 -8.69 5.93 3.47
CA GLY A 125 -8.75 5.54 4.88
C GLY A 125 -9.78 4.45 5.17
N ILE A 126 -10.99 4.58 4.59
CA ILE A 126 -12.05 3.57 4.68
C ILE A 126 -11.58 2.23 4.10
N VAL A 127 -10.95 2.23 2.92
CA VAL A 127 -10.42 1.00 2.32
C VAL A 127 -9.36 0.36 3.22
N GLY A 128 -8.45 1.16 3.79
CA GLY A 128 -7.48 0.67 4.78
C GLY A 128 -8.14 -0.01 5.98
N LEU A 129 -9.19 0.61 6.53
CA LEU A 129 -9.96 0.03 7.64
C LEU A 129 -10.67 -1.27 7.24
N LEU A 130 -11.25 -1.32 6.04
CA LEU A 130 -11.90 -2.53 5.52
C LEU A 130 -10.92 -3.69 5.36
N MET A 131 -9.65 -3.43 5.05
CA MET A 131 -8.61 -4.48 5.05
C MET A 131 -8.38 -5.06 6.45
N VAL A 132 -8.39 -4.22 7.50
CA VAL A 132 -8.28 -4.67 8.90
C VAL A 132 -9.52 -5.47 9.31
N VAL A 133 -10.72 -4.98 9.00
CA VAL A 133 -11.98 -5.69 9.28
C VAL A 133 -11.98 -7.06 8.59
N TRP A 134 -11.62 -7.11 7.31
CA TRP A 134 -11.49 -8.37 6.57
C TRP A 134 -10.46 -9.30 7.20
N TRP A 135 -9.30 -8.78 7.63
CA TRP A 135 -8.27 -9.58 8.27
C TRP A 135 -8.79 -10.26 9.54
N GLN A 136 -9.39 -9.48 10.45
CA GLN A 136 -9.93 -10.00 11.70
C GLN A 136 -11.10 -10.97 11.45
N GLY A 137 -12.00 -10.62 10.53
CA GLY A 137 -13.13 -11.46 10.15
C GLY A 137 -12.74 -12.81 9.53
N THR A 138 -11.52 -12.96 9.01
CA THR A 138 -11.07 -14.19 8.33
C THR A 138 -9.90 -14.90 9.00
N VAL A 139 -9.30 -14.34 10.05
CA VAL A 139 -8.09 -14.92 10.68
C VAL A 139 -8.34 -16.32 11.24
N HIS A 140 -9.52 -16.57 11.78
CA HIS A 140 -9.92 -17.88 12.31
C HIS A 140 -9.97 -18.98 11.23
N LEU A 141 -10.28 -18.63 9.98
CA LEU A 141 -10.29 -19.57 8.85
C LEU A 141 -8.90 -20.17 8.60
N ALA A 142 -7.83 -19.42 8.88
CA ALA A 142 -6.47 -19.95 8.78
C ALA A 142 -6.20 -21.03 9.84
N ALA A 143 -6.76 -20.88 11.04
CA ALA A 143 -6.66 -21.91 12.08
C ALA A 143 -7.47 -23.16 11.72
N MET A 144 -8.65 -22.99 11.11
CA MET A 144 -9.46 -24.10 10.60
C MET A 144 -8.73 -24.86 9.49
N ALA A 145 -8.19 -24.16 8.50
CA ALA A 145 -7.45 -24.77 7.39
C ALA A 145 -6.26 -25.61 7.87
N ARG A 146 -5.50 -25.13 8.86
CA ARG A 146 -4.37 -25.89 9.45
C ARG A 146 -4.79 -27.19 10.13
N LYS A 147 -6.02 -27.27 10.68
CA LYS A 147 -6.53 -28.50 11.31
C LYS A 147 -6.99 -29.54 10.30
N MET A 148 -7.24 -29.13 9.06
CA MET A 148 -7.68 -30.02 7.98
C MET A 148 -6.51 -30.62 7.18
N GLN A 149 -5.29 -30.09 7.38
CA GLN A 149 -4.04 -30.57 6.78
C GLN A 149 -3.36 -31.60 7.68
#